data_AF-A0A9P5NGL8-F1
#
_entry.id   AF-A0A9P5NGL8-F1
#
_cell.length_a   1.000
_cell.length_b   1.000
_cell.length_c   1.000
_cell.angle_alpha   90.00
_cell.angle_beta   90.00
_cell.angle_gamma   90.00
#
_symmetry.space_group_name_H-M   'P 1'
#
loop_
_entity.id
_entity.type
_entity.pdbx_description
1 polymer ?
#
loop_
_entity_poly.entity_id
_entity_poly.type
_entity_poly.pdbx_seq_one_letter_code
_entity_poly.pdbx_strand_id
1 'polypeptide(L)' 'NAVDHVVKFLSANTKIVAATAEITQVATISTNDDTYVRNLITQAIEKVGKEGDITVKEGHTVEDEIEITEGMCFD' A
#
# COMPACT_ATOMS: atom_id res chain seq x y z
N ASN A 1 -6.16 -24.74 20.19
CA ASN A 1 -6.60 -25.42 18.96
C ASN A 1 -5.48 -25.38 17.92
N ALA A 2 -5.44 -26.29 16.94
CA ALA A 2 -4.37 -26.32 15.93
C ALA A 2 -4.25 -25.00 15.13
N VAL A 3 -5.39 -24.35 14.89
CA VAL A 3 -5.48 -23.05 14.21
C VAL A 3 -4.72 -21.95 14.98
N ASP A 4 -4.81 -21.93 16.31
CA ASP A 4 -4.13 -20.92 17.15
C ASP A 4 -2.60 -21.02 17.06
N HIS A 5 -2.08 -22.24 16.94
CA HIS A 5 -0.64 -22.47 16.76
C HIS A 5 -0.16 -21.98 15.40
N VAL A 6 -0.95 -22.18 14.34
CA VAL A 6 -0.61 -21.70 12.99
C VAL A 6 -0.63 -20.17 12.95
N VAL A 7 -1.63 -19.53 13.55
CA VAL A 7 -1.69 -18.06 13.63
C VAL A 7 -0.48 -17.50 14.37
N LYS A 8 -0.12 -18.06 15.54
CA LYS A 8 1.07 -17.63 16.28
C LYS A 8 2.37 -17.79 15.49
N PHE A 9 2.50 -18.89 14.75
CA PHE A 9 3.68 -19.12 13.91
C PHE A 9 3.79 -18.09 12.78
N LEU A 10 2.69 -17.76 12.11
CA LEU A 10 2.66 -16.74 11.05
C LEU A 10 3.00 -15.35 11.61
N SER A 11 2.42 -14.97 12.76
CA SER A 11 2.71 -13.70 13.42
C SER A 11 4.17 -13.59 13.91
N ALA A 12 4.82 -14.70 14.24
CA ALA A 12 6.24 -14.69 14.60
C ALA A 12 7.17 -14.54 13.39
N ASN A 13 6.70 -14.91 12.18
CA ASN A 13 7.49 -14.87 10.95
C ASN A 13 7.20 -13.64 10.07
N THR A 14 6.27 -12.77 10.47
CA THR A 14 6.00 -11.52 9.76
C THR A 14 7.23 -10.62 9.72
N LYS A 15 7.60 -10.19 8.52
CA LYS A 15 8.65 -9.18 8.31
C LYS A 15 8.00 -7.81 8.21
N ILE A 16 8.39 -6.91 9.10
CA ILE A 16 7.97 -5.51 9.03
C ILE A 16 8.78 -4.85 7.92
N VAL A 17 8.07 -4.39 6.90
CA VAL A 17 8.66 -3.66 5.78
C VAL A 17 8.74 -2.19 6.18
N ALA A 18 9.97 -1.68 6.34
CA ALA A 18 10.18 -0.31 6.82
C ALA A 18 10.96 0.56 5.83
N ALA A 19 11.68 -0.05 4.89
CA ALA A 19 12.49 0.66 3.91
C ALA A 19 11.71 0.89 2.61
N THR A 20 11.82 2.09 2.05
CA THR A 20 11.21 2.44 0.75
C THR A 20 11.59 1.46 -0.36
N ALA A 21 12.84 0.98 -0.38
CA ALA A 21 13.31 0.00 -1.34
C ALA A 21 12.54 -1.34 -1.27
N GLU A 22 12.18 -1.80 -0.07
CA GLU A 22 11.39 -3.01 0.11
C GLU A 22 9.93 -2.80 -0.32
N ILE A 23 9.37 -1.61 -0.05
CA ILE A 23 8.03 -1.23 -0.54
C ILE A 23 7.99 -1.24 -2.07
N THR A 24 9.01 -0.67 -2.73
CA THR A 24 9.12 -0.69 -4.20
C THR A 24 9.24 -2.12 -4.73
N GLN A 25 10.00 -2.99 -4.06
CA GLN A 25 10.15 -4.38 -4.45
C GLN A 25 8.82 -5.15 -4.35
N VAL A 26 8.10 -4.97 -3.24
CA VAL A 26 6.77 -5.57 -3.05
C VAL A 26 5.81 -5.03 -4.11
N ALA A 27 5.77 -3.72 -4.32
CA ALA A 27 4.94 -3.09 -5.34
C ALA A 27 5.25 -3.61 -6.75
N THR A 28 6.53 -3.81 -7.10
CA THR A 28 6.94 -4.36 -8.41
C THR A 28 6.38 -5.77 -8.63
N ILE A 29 6.45 -6.62 -7.62
CA ILE A 29 5.90 -7.98 -7.68
C ILE A 29 4.36 -7.92 -7.76
N SER A 30 3.73 -7.03 -6.98
CA SER A 30 2.29 -6.89 -6.92
C SER A 30 1.66 -6.34 -8.20
N THR A 31 2.38 -5.53 -8.97
CA THR A 31 1.90 -4.96 -10.24
C THR A 31 2.24 -5.81 -11.46
N ASN A 32 2.75 -7.04 -11.29
CA ASN A 32 3.16 -7.92 -12.39
C ASN A 32 4.13 -7.21 -13.37
N ASP A 33 5.14 -6.53 -12.81
CA ASP A 33 6.13 -5.73 -13.54
C ASP A 33 5.57 -4.53 -14.33
N ASP A 34 4.31 -4.14 -14.10
CA ASP A 34 3.80 -2.88 -14.65
C ASP A 34 4.47 -1.68 -13.94
N THR A 35 5.34 -1.02 -14.70
CA THR A 35 6.10 0.14 -14.23
C THR A 35 5.24 1.39 -14.06
N TYR A 36 4.17 1.54 -14.83
CA TYR A 36 3.26 2.67 -14.73
C TYR A 36 2.48 2.60 -13.42
N VAL A 37 1.82 1.47 -13.17
CA VAL A 37 1.04 1.23 -11.95
C VAL A 37 1.94 1.24 -10.71
N ARG A 38 3.14 0.65 -10.78
CA ARG A 38 4.12 0.70 -9.69
C ARG A 38 4.50 2.13 -9.32
N ASN A 39 4.74 2.98 -10.32
CA ASN A 39 5.11 4.37 -10.08
C ASN A 39 3.94 5.16 -9.48
N LEU A 40 2.70 4.88 -9.91
CA LEU A 40 1.49 5.49 -9.37
C LEU A 40 1.30 5.12 -7.88
N ILE A 41 1.40 3.83 -7.55
CA ILE A 41 1.28 3.33 -6.17
C ILE A 41 2.39 3.88 -5.28
N THR A 42 3.63 3.90 -5.76
CA THR A 42 4.76 4.43 -4.99
C THR A 42 4.55 5.91 -4.67
N GLN A 43 4.12 6.71 -5.65
CA GLN A 43 3.80 8.12 -5.46
C GLN A 43 2.63 8.32 -4.48
N ALA A 44 1.60 7.49 -4.54
CA ALA A 44 0.48 7.54 -3.61
C ALA A 44 0.92 7.22 -2.17
N ILE A 45 1.71 6.15 -1.98
CA ILE A 45 2.25 5.76 -0.65
C ILE A 45 3.17 6.85 -0.09
N GLU A 46 4.05 7.44 -0.90
CA GLU A 46 4.93 8.53 -0.48
C GLU A 46 4.15 9.79 -0.08
N LYS A 47 3.08 10.11 -0.80
CA LYS A 47 2.20 11.26 -0.53
C LYS A 47 1.35 11.08 0.73
N VAL A 48 0.85 9.86 0.99
CA VAL A 48 -0.04 9.57 2.13
C VAL A 48 0.73 9.30 3.43
N GLY A 49 1.97 8.77 3.34
CA GLY A 49 2.77 8.40 4.49
C GLY A 49 2.34 7.06 5.13
N LYS A 50 2.88 6.74 6.31
CA LYS A 50 2.67 5.43 6.96
C LYS A 50 1.26 5.18 7.51
N GLU A 51 0.49 6.23 7.78
CA GLU A 51 -0.82 6.13 8.43
C GLU A 51 -1.98 6.66 7.58
N GLY A 52 -1.73 7.07 6.35
CA GLY A 52 -2.80 7.51 5.46
C GLY A 52 -3.51 6.33 4.80
N ASP A 53 -4.80 6.51 4.55
CA ASP A 53 -5.63 5.56 3.83
C ASP A 53 -5.64 5.90 2.33
N ILE A 54 -5.58 4.87 1.47
CA ILE A 54 -5.56 5.03 0.01
C ILE A 54 -6.87 4.49 -0.53
N THR A 55 -7.72 5.39 -1.04
CA THR A 55 -8.97 5.02 -1.70
C THR A 55 -8.83 5.19 -3.21
N VAL A 56 -9.17 4.14 -3.96
CA VAL A 56 -9.26 4.20 -5.43
C VAL A 56 -10.71 4.43 -5.83
N LYS A 57 -10.94 5.38 -6.73
CA LYS A 57 -12.25 5.65 -7.34
C LYS A 57 -12.14 5.48 -8.86
N GLU A 58 -13.21 4.98 -9.47
CA GLU A 58 -13.32 4.91 -10.93
C GLU A 58 -13.49 6.34 -11.48
N GLY A 59 -12.51 6.79 -12.26
CA GLY A 59 -12.54 8.09 -12.92
C GLY A 59 -13.37 8.04 -14.21
N HIS A 60 -14.00 9.16 -14.57
CA HIS A 60 -14.68 9.31 -15.85
C HIS A 60 -13.75 9.79 -16.98
N THR A 61 -12.49 10.11 -16.65
CA THR A 61 -11.44 10.61 -17.53
C THR A 61 -10.47 9.49 -17.92
N VAL A 62 -9.71 9.71 -19.00
CA VAL A 62 -8.65 8.78 -19.46
C VAL A 62 -7.35 8.95 -18.68
N GLU A 63 -7.22 10.06 -17.94
CA GLU A 63 -6.03 10.40 -17.17
C GLU A 63 -6.21 10.03 -15.70
N ASP A 64 -5.16 9.46 -15.09
CA ASP A 64 -5.13 9.12 -13.66
C ASP A 64 -4.76 10.35 -12.83
N GLU A 65 -5.58 10.65 -11.82
CA GLU A 65 -5.38 11.78 -10.90
C GLU A 65 -5.15 11.28 -9.47
N ILE A 66 -4.21 11.92 -8.76
CA ILE A 66 -3.92 11.63 -7.34
C ILE A 66 -4.27 12.86 -6.51
N GLU A 67 -5.39 12.79 -5.79
CA GLU A 67 -5.84 13.82 -4.86
C GLU A 67 -5.53 13.40 -3.41
N ILE A 68 -4.91 14.29 -2.63
CA ILE A 68 -4.68 14.08 -1.20
C ILE A 68 -5.78 14.86 -0.48
N THR A 69 -6.65 14.15 0.24
CA THR A 69 -7.61 14.79 1.14
C THR A 69 -7.06 14.73 2.56
N GLU A 70 -6.62 15.86 3.11
CA GLU A 70 -6.35 15.99 4.54
C GLU A 70 -7.68 16.09 5.29
N GLY A 71 -8.31 14.93 5.51
CA GLY A 71 -9.47 14.84 6.39
C GLY A 71 -9.03 15.02 7.83
N MET A 72 -9.35 16.17 8.43
CA MET A 72 -9.22 16.35 9.88
C MET A 72 -10.18 15.35 10.55
N CYS A 73 -9.62 14.26 11.08
CA CYS A 73 -10.35 13.30 11.90
C CYS A 73 -10.68 13.99 13.23
N PHE A 74 -11.88 14.57 13.32
CA PHE A 74 -12.51 14.81 14.61
C PHE A 74 -13.18 13.49 15.01
N ASP A 75 -12.63 12.90 16.07
CA ASP A 75 -13.11 11.77 16.90
C ASP A 75 -14.45 11.11 16.50
#